data_AF-A0A2T7DGS9-F1
#
_entry.id   AF-A0A2T7DGS9-F1
#
_cell.length_a   1.000
_cell.length_b   1.000
_cell.length_c   1.000
_cell.angle_alpha   90.00
_cell.angle_beta   90.00
_cell.angle_gamma   90.00
#
_symmetry.space_group_name_H-M   'P 1'
#
loop_
_entity.id
_entity.type
_entity.pdbx_description
1 polymer ?
#
loop_
_entity_poly.entity_id
_entity_poly.type
_entity_poly.pdbx_seq_one_letter_code
_entity_poly.pdbx_strand_id
1 'polypeptide(L)'
;MGRRPRKRRRRHPAAAAGEGPDCFSHLNEDLLRSILSRIPTRSAATLAAVSRHFRKEIPPLLERVDSLTLHEPHAHPPLRATPPLILRRLALAPHRAIPPSSFRPILDDAAQHGLSELAFRLTRRKRLPRNVLSVKSLAVLDLDTCAVPAWSHVACPCLRTLRLHRVAIRQEIINKILASASCLDTLEMVYCTGLGTGSGGGCTVESSSVRNLVFRPTLKLAQTTIRASALRTVTLYTRGKVKRLELAPAPEVRKAYLHIAKALTTQESFRVRPFLDAGVRLECLTLRGHAMKVLSSEYEDIPELTVMFQDLRILSVSLDLSSAQETVFLLKLLESCPNLQKFSLLAAGTDNDKYLPPFTGHKEKLASISCLTTSLVEFKFRGFRPQQYQKELMVFLLTQGKKLKKVEVEFEKGQADAVKKILSVKRAPIKTTSSKYGSHYMVLDYS
;
A
#
# COMPACT_ATOMS: atom_id res chain seq x y z
N MET A 1 -33.83 -0.45 74.74
CA MET A 1 -32.98 -0.59 73.54
C MET A 1 -33.59 0.22 72.40
N GLY A 2 -32.87 1.22 71.87
CA GLY A 2 -33.35 2.04 70.75
C GLY A 2 -32.18 2.74 70.07
N ARG A 3 -31.74 2.21 68.91
CA ARG A 3 -30.66 2.81 68.12
C ARG A 3 -31.22 3.96 67.27
N ARG A 4 -30.73 5.18 67.54
CA ARG A 4 -31.06 6.43 66.85
C ARG A 4 -30.47 6.46 65.41
N PRO A 5 -31.20 6.96 64.41
CA PRO A 5 -30.69 7.16 63.06
C PRO A 5 -29.81 8.42 62.95
N ARG A 6 -28.65 8.28 62.27
CA ARG A 6 -27.66 9.35 62.03
C ARG A 6 -28.16 10.34 60.95
N LYS A 7 -28.14 11.63 61.29
CA LYS A 7 -28.47 12.78 60.42
C LYS A 7 -27.54 12.85 59.19
N ARG A 8 -28.16 12.95 58.01
CA ARG A 8 -27.53 13.22 56.71
C ARG A 8 -27.01 14.66 56.68
N ARG A 9 -25.69 14.84 56.59
CA ARG A 9 -25.01 16.14 56.55
C ARG A 9 -25.25 16.79 55.18
N ARG A 10 -26.02 17.88 55.13
CA ARG A 10 -26.12 18.77 53.96
C ARG A 10 -24.74 19.33 53.66
N ARG A 11 -24.20 19.05 52.46
CA ARG A 11 -23.03 19.75 51.92
C ARG A 11 -23.55 21.02 51.22
N HIS A 12 -23.13 22.17 51.74
CA HIS A 12 -23.22 23.45 51.02
C HIS A 12 -22.33 23.38 49.76
N PRO A 13 -22.74 24.03 48.66
CA PRO A 13 -21.89 24.12 47.47
C PRO A 13 -20.75 25.09 47.76
N ALA A 14 -19.53 24.59 47.69
CA ALA A 14 -18.34 25.43 47.63
C ALA A 14 -18.41 26.23 46.33
N ALA A 15 -18.24 27.55 46.45
CA ALA A 15 -18.07 28.47 45.35
C ALA A 15 -16.98 27.97 44.39
N ALA A 16 -17.37 27.62 43.17
CA ALA A 16 -16.44 27.51 42.06
C ALA A 16 -16.30 28.92 41.47
N ALA A 17 -15.14 29.52 41.71
CA ALA A 17 -14.69 30.73 41.03
C ALA A 17 -14.67 30.49 39.52
N GLY A 18 -15.35 31.35 38.75
CA GLY A 18 -15.39 31.29 37.29
C GLY A 18 -16.72 31.63 36.60
N GLU A 19 -17.67 32.31 37.26
CA GLU A 19 -18.85 32.90 36.59
C GLU A 19 -18.50 34.29 36.03
N GLY A 20 -17.63 34.33 35.02
CA GLY A 20 -17.70 35.40 34.02
C GLY A 20 -18.71 34.98 32.94
N PRO A 21 -19.40 35.92 32.26
CA PRO A 21 -20.25 35.54 31.12
C PRO A 21 -19.39 34.75 30.13
N ASP A 22 -19.78 33.50 29.87
CA ASP A 22 -19.08 32.63 28.94
C ASP A 22 -19.04 33.33 27.57
N CYS A 23 -17.84 33.76 27.14
CA CYS A 23 -17.64 34.62 25.96
C CYS A 23 -18.20 34.01 24.67
N PHE A 24 -18.48 32.71 24.68
CA PHE A 24 -19.05 31.98 23.56
C PHE A 24 -20.59 31.92 23.59
N SER A 25 -21.23 32.31 24.70
CA SER A 25 -22.70 32.31 24.86
C SER A 25 -23.40 33.46 24.14
N HIS A 26 -22.62 34.45 23.70
CA HIS A 26 -23.11 35.62 22.97
C HIS A 26 -22.84 35.54 21.45
N LEU A 27 -22.31 34.40 20.98
CA LEU A 27 -22.09 34.20 19.55
C LEU A 27 -23.44 34.09 18.83
N ASN A 28 -23.61 34.87 17.77
CA ASN A 28 -24.75 34.71 16.86
C ASN A 28 -24.76 33.28 16.27
N GLU A 29 -25.96 32.73 16.03
CA GLU A 29 -26.15 31.39 15.46
C GLU A 29 -25.38 31.22 14.14
N ASP A 30 -25.24 32.27 13.32
CA ASP A 30 -24.48 32.22 12.06
C ASP A 30 -22.98 32.01 12.28
N LEU A 31 -22.40 32.70 13.28
CA LEU A 31 -21.00 32.55 13.66
C LEU A 31 -20.76 31.18 14.29
N LEU A 32 -21.68 30.75 15.15
CA LEU A 32 -21.63 29.41 15.75
C LEU A 32 -21.73 28.33 14.66
N ARG A 33 -22.63 28.47 13.68
CA ARG A 33 -22.75 27.57 12.53
C ARG A 33 -21.48 27.54 11.67
N SER A 34 -20.88 28.70 11.40
CA SER A 34 -19.60 28.80 10.69
C SER A 34 -18.48 28.07 11.42
N ILE A 35 -18.38 28.22 12.75
CA ILE A 35 -17.41 27.49 13.58
C ILE A 35 -17.70 25.98 13.55
N LEU A 36 -18.96 25.58 13.75
CA LEU A 36 -19.39 24.17 13.74
C LEU A 36 -19.12 23.49 12.39
N SER A 37 -19.26 24.20 11.26
CA SER A 37 -18.98 23.67 9.92
C SER A 37 -17.49 23.34 9.69
N ARG A 38 -16.58 23.93 10.48
CA ARG A 38 -15.12 23.78 10.34
C ARG A 38 -14.51 22.79 11.32
N ILE A 39 -15.25 22.41 12.36
CA ILE A 39 -14.76 21.45 13.37
C ILE A 39 -15.29 20.04 13.11
N PRO A 40 -14.53 18.99 13.49
CA PRO A 40 -15.03 17.63 13.40
C PRO A 40 -16.30 17.42 14.23
N THR A 41 -17.24 16.60 13.76
CA THR A 41 -18.50 16.30 14.49
C THR A 41 -18.25 15.80 15.92
N ARG A 42 -17.14 15.07 16.16
CA ARG A 42 -16.74 14.60 17.50
C ARG A 42 -16.37 15.76 18.43
N SER A 43 -15.70 16.78 17.92
CA SER A 43 -15.35 17.98 18.67
C SER A 43 -16.59 18.80 18.97
N ALA A 44 -17.51 18.93 18.01
CA ALA A 44 -18.82 19.57 18.22
C ALA A 44 -19.65 18.87 19.30
N ALA A 45 -19.71 17.53 19.28
CA ALA A 45 -20.38 16.75 20.32
C ALA A 45 -19.72 16.93 21.70
N THR A 46 -18.40 17.09 21.73
CA THR A 46 -17.65 17.37 22.97
C THR A 46 -18.00 18.75 23.51
N LEU A 47 -18.03 19.78 22.66
CA LEU A 47 -18.47 21.12 23.02
C LEU A 47 -19.91 21.14 23.56
N ALA A 48 -20.81 20.37 22.92
CA ALA A 48 -22.18 20.20 23.38
C ALA A 48 -22.29 19.48 24.74
N ALA A 49 -21.28 18.71 25.14
CA ALA A 49 -21.24 18.06 26.45
C ALA A 49 -20.70 18.97 27.57
N VAL A 50 -19.93 20.00 27.22
CA VAL A 50 -19.24 20.89 28.18
C VAL A 50 -20.19 21.95 28.77
N SER A 51 -21.21 22.40 28.03
CA SER A 51 -22.16 23.41 28.51
C SER A 51 -23.62 23.03 28.24
N ARG A 52 -24.52 23.42 29.15
CA ARG A 52 -25.99 23.25 28.96
C ARG A 52 -26.53 24.11 27.82
N HIS A 53 -25.91 25.25 27.56
CA HIS A 53 -26.25 26.15 26.46
C HIS A 53 -25.89 25.51 25.12
N PHE A 54 -24.63 25.10 24.94
CA PHE A 54 -24.18 24.37 23.75
C PHE A 54 -24.88 23.02 23.54
N ARG A 55 -25.30 22.34 24.60
CA ARG A 55 -26.12 21.12 24.49
C ARG A 55 -27.43 21.36 23.73
N LYS A 56 -28.01 22.56 23.84
CA LYS A 56 -29.26 22.92 23.16
C LYS A 56 -29.01 23.49 21.76
N GLU A 57 -27.98 24.33 21.60
CA GLU A 57 -27.76 25.09 20.35
C GLU A 57 -26.94 24.34 19.30
N ILE A 58 -25.98 23.49 19.70
CA ILE A 58 -25.12 22.80 18.74
C ILE A 58 -25.88 21.75 17.91
N PRO A 59 -26.73 20.87 18.49
CA PRO A 59 -27.43 19.85 17.70
C PRO A 59 -28.27 20.38 16.53
N PRO A 60 -29.09 21.44 16.64
CA PRO A 60 -29.83 21.98 15.50
C PRO A 60 -28.92 22.59 14.43
N LEU A 61 -27.78 23.17 14.81
CA LEU A 61 -26.83 23.83 13.89
C LEU A 61 -25.85 22.86 13.20
N LEU A 62 -25.85 21.57 13.57
CA LEU A 62 -25.06 20.54 12.90
C LEU A 62 -25.66 20.17 11.55
N GLU A 63 -25.21 20.86 10.50
CA GLU A 63 -25.57 20.57 9.11
C GLU A 63 -24.77 19.39 8.51
N ARG A 64 -23.72 18.92 9.19
CA ARG A 64 -22.81 17.89 8.66
C ARG A 64 -22.39 16.86 9.71
N VAL A 65 -22.44 15.59 9.31
CA VAL A 65 -21.86 14.45 10.03
C VAL A 65 -20.66 13.93 9.24
N ASP A 66 -19.46 14.08 9.81
CA ASP A 66 -18.23 13.67 9.12
C ASP A 66 -18.09 12.17 8.96
N SER A 67 -18.52 11.40 9.97
CA SER A 67 -18.40 9.95 9.97
C SER A 67 -19.41 9.32 10.91
N LEU A 68 -20.15 8.35 10.40
CA LEU A 68 -21.04 7.50 11.17
C LEU A 68 -20.59 6.04 11.07
N THR A 69 -20.37 5.38 12.21
CA THR A 69 -20.04 3.95 12.25
C THR A 69 -21.20 3.19 12.89
N LEU A 70 -21.79 2.27 12.15
CA LEU A 70 -22.89 1.43 12.62
C LEU A 70 -22.39 0.00 12.83
N HIS A 71 -22.46 -0.45 14.08
CA HIS A 71 -22.19 -1.83 14.48
C HIS A 71 -23.44 -2.71 14.41
N GLU A 72 -24.64 -2.13 14.52
CA GLU A 72 -25.89 -2.86 14.39
C GLU A 72 -26.90 -2.04 13.58
N PRO A 73 -27.16 -2.38 12.30
CA PRO A 73 -28.09 -1.67 11.41
C PRO A 73 -29.56 -1.73 11.84
N HIS A 74 -29.92 -2.55 12.85
CA HIS A 74 -31.28 -2.58 13.41
C HIS A 74 -31.51 -1.48 14.47
N ALA A 75 -30.44 -0.91 15.02
CA ALA A 75 -30.52 0.25 15.90
C ALA A 75 -30.60 1.50 15.03
N HIS A 76 -31.80 1.85 14.59
CA HIS A 76 -32.05 3.15 13.98
C HIS A 76 -31.91 4.25 15.04
N PRO A 77 -30.99 5.21 14.89
CA PRO A 77 -31.34 6.61 15.07
C PRO A 77 -31.77 7.13 13.70
N PRO A 78 -32.90 7.85 13.58
CA PRO A 78 -33.20 8.53 12.34
C PRO A 78 -32.04 9.50 12.05
N LEU A 79 -31.34 9.32 10.92
CA LEU A 79 -30.76 10.50 10.28
C LEU A 79 -31.95 11.45 10.11
N ARG A 80 -31.81 12.69 10.60
CA ARG A 80 -32.94 13.61 10.77
C ARG A 80 -33.83 13.57 9.53
N ALA A 81 -35.12 13.33 9.74
CA ALA A 81 -36.12 13.19 8.67
C ALA A 81 -36.27 14.45 7.79
N THR A 82 -35.59 15.54 8.14
CA THR A 82 -35.55 16.79 7.39
C THR A 82 -34.11 17.12 6.97
N PRO A 83 -33.79 17.16 5.65
CA PRO A 83 -32.57 17.81 5.15
C PRO A 83 -32.49 19.27 5.66
N PRO A 84 -31.29 19.86 5.85
CA PRO A 84 -30.07 19.69 5.04
C PRO A 84 -28.88 19.04 5.78
N LEU A 85 -29.04 17.83 6.33
CA LEU A 85 -27.92 17.12 6.94
C LEU A 85 -27.05 16.41 5.88
N ILE A 86 -25.75 16.71 5.82
CA ILE A 86 -24.79 16.05 4.92
C ILE A 86 -24.02 14.97 5.70
N LEU A 87 -24.13 13.71 5.28
CA LEU A 87 -23.34 12.60 5.81
C LEU A 87 -22.14 12.35 4.89
N ARG A 88 -20.93 12.71 5.33
CA ARG A 88 -19.74 12.51 4.48
C ARG A 88 -19.37 11.03 4.37
N ARG A 89 -19.22 10.34 5.52
CA ARG A 89 -18.75 8.95 5.60
C ARG A 89 -19.69 8.04 6.39
N LEU A 90 -19.99 6.88 5.83
CA LEU A 90 -20.72 5.80 6.49
C LEU A 90 -19.85 4.53 6.56
N ALA A 91 -19.68 3.96 7.75
CA ALA A 91 -18.99 2.71 7.99
C ALA A 91 -19.93 1.69 8.62
N LEU A 92 -20.06 0.52 7.99
CA LEU A 92 -20.92 -0.58 8.43
C LEU A 92 -20.04 -1.77 8.81
N ALA A 93 -19.97 -2.06 10.12
CA ALA A 93 -19.10 -3.11 10.67
C ALA A 93 -19.85 -4.00 11.68
N PRO A 94 -20.84 -4.78 11.21
CA PRO A 94 -21.67 -5.56 12.10
C PRO A 94 -20.95 -6.75 12.72
N HIS A 95 -21.13 -6.90 14.04
CA HIS A 95 -20.59 -8.04 14.80
C HIS A 95 -21.38 -9.32 14.53
N ARG A 96 -22.68 -9.19 14.25
CA ARG A 96 -23.58 -10.30 13.94
C ARG A 96 -23.83 -10.44 12.45
N ALA A 97 -24.30 -11.61 12.06
CA ALA A 97 -24.56 -11.97 10.69
C ALA A 97 -25.91 -11.40 10.22
N ILE A 98 -25.88 -10.28 9.49
CA ILE A 98 -27.11 -9.52 9.15
C ILE A 98 -27.55 -9.79 7.70
N PRO A 99 -28.87 -9.85 7.42
CA PRO A 99 -29.38 -9.97 6.05
C PRO A 99 -29.00 -8.77 5.17
N PRO A 100 -28.65 -8.98 3.88
CA PRO A 100 -28.32 -7.89 2.96
C PRO A 100 -29.42 -6.84 2.80
N SER A 101 -30.69 -7.24 2.98
CA SER A 101 -31.87 -6.34 2.90
C SER A 101 -31.84 -5.24 3.96
N SER A 102 -31.28 -5.51 5.14
CA SER A 102 -31.22 -4.55 6.25
C SER A 102 -30.33 -3.34 5.96
N PHE A 103 -29.40 -3.46 5.01
CA PHE A 103 -28.51 -2.36 4.63
C PHE A 103 -29.12 -1.43 3.58
N ARG A 104 -30.14 -1.89 2.83
CA ARG A 104 -30.77 -1.08 1.77
C ARG A 104 -31.33 0.24 2.28
N PRO A 105 -32.23 0.27 3.28
CA PRO A 105 -32.83 1.53 3.73
C PRO A 105 -31.77 2.50 4.25
N ILE A 106 -30.74 2.00 4.94
CA ILE A 106 -29.64 2.81 5.46
C ILE A 106 -28.83 3.44 4.32
N LEU A 107 -28.57 2.70 3.25
CA LEU A 107 -27.85 3.22 2.10
C LEU A 107 -28.69 4.22 1.30
N ASP A 108 -29.98 3.96 1.13
CA ASP A 108 -30.87 4.85 0.40
C ASP A 108 -31.05 6.18 1.15
N ASP A 109 -31.20 6.13 2.48
CA ASP A 109 -31.22 7.30 3.37
C ASP A 109 -29.89 8.06 3.35
N ALA A 110 -28.76 7.36 3.53
CA ALA A 110 -27.43 7.98 3.47
C ALA A 110 -27.13 8.61 2.10
N ALA A 111 -27.60 8.01 1.00
CA ALA A 111 -27.42 8.55 -0.34
C ALA A 111 -28.17 9.87 -0.54
N GLN A 112 -29.34 10.06 0.09
CA GLN A 112 -30.06 11.34 0.09
C GLN A 112 -29.29 12.43 0.86
N HIS A 113 -28.50 12.03 1.86
CA HIS A 113 -27.66 12.91 2.65
C HIS A 113 -26.27 13.19 2.04
N GLY A 114 -26.07 12.98 0.73
CA GLY A 114 -24.83 13.37 0.04
C GLY A 114 -23.61 12.52 0.36
N LEU A 115 -23.81 11.22 0.64
CA LEU A 115 -22.74 10.27 0.98
C LEU A 115 -21.58 10.28 -0.02
N SER A 116 -20.38 10.51 0.49
CA SER A 116 -19.15 10.53 -0.32
C SER A 116 -18.19 9.38 -0.04
N GLU A 117 -18.23 8.79 1.16
CA GLU A 117 -17.34 7.71 1.57
C GLU A 117 -18.15 6.56 2.19
N LEU A 118 -17.99 5.35 1.68
CA LEU A 118 -18.71 4.17 2.16
C LEU A 118 -17.72 3.06 2.50
N ALA A 119 -17.83 2.51 3.70
CA ALA A 119 -17.02 1.39 4.16
C ALA A 119 -17.88 0.23 4.65
N PHE A 120 -17.63 -0.97 4.17
CA PHE A 120 -18.26 -2.21 4.66
C PHE A 120 -17.19 -3.18 5.16
N ARG A 121 -17.33 -3.62 6.40
CA ARG A 121 -16.57 -4.74 6.95
C ARG A 121 -17.55 -5.80 7.45
N LEU A 122 -17.78 -6.82 6.62
CA LEU A 122 -18.71 -7.90 6.93
C LEU A 122 -17.97 -9.15 7.38
N THR A 123 -18.51 -9.87 8.35
CA THR A 123 -17.98 -11.19 8.71
C THR A 123 -18.45 -12.25 7.70
N ARG A 124 -17.56 -13.21 7.38
CA ARG A 124 -17.88 -14.42 6.59
C ARG A 124 -18.36 -14.19 5.14
N ARG A 125 -17.86 -13.18 4.41
CA ARG A 125 -18.17 -12.98 2.97
C ARG A 125 -19.67 -12.88 2.66
N LYS A 126 -20.44 -12.26 3.56
CA LYS A 126 -21.86 -11.99 3.31
C LYS A 126 -22.03 -11.09 2.09
N ARG A 127 -23.15 -11.31 1.38
CA ARG A 127 -23.48 -10.55 0.17
C ARG A 127 -23.85 -9.11 0.53
N LEU A 128 -23.31 -8.16 -0.21
CA LEU A 128 -23.70 -6.76 -0.17
C LEU A 128 -25.07 -6.57 -0.87
N PRO A 129 -25.79 -5.48 -0.56
CA PRO A 129 -26.98 -5.14 -1.32
C PRO A 129 -26.61 -4.70 -2.75
N ARG A 130 -27.60 -4.74 -3.66
CA ARG A 130 -27.38 -4.55 -5.11
C ARG A 130 -27.03 -3.10 -5.49
N ASN A 131 -27.33 -2.14 -4.61
CA ASN A 131 -27.23 -0.69 -4.81
C ASN A 131 -25.96 -0.06 -4.22
N VAL A 132 -25.05 -0.82 -3.59
CA VAL A 132 -23.80 -0.27 -3.00
C VAL A 132 -22.98 0.52 -4.03
N LEU A 133 -22.98 0.05 -5.28
CA LEU A 133 -22.23 0.65 -6.38
C LEU A 133 -23.05 1.65 -7.22
N SER A 134 -24.28 1.98 -6.80
CA SER A 134 -25.18 2.89 -7.53
C SER A 134 -25.19 4.33 -6.98
N VAL A 135 -24.47 4.58 -5.89
CA VAL A 135 -24.43 5.91 -5.24
C VAL A 135 -23.56 6.86 -6.08
N LYS A 136 -24.20 7.83 -6.75
CA LYS A 136 -23.54 8.70 -7.72
C LYS A 136 -22.49 9.63 -7.11
N SER A 137 -22.73 10.11 -5.88
CA SER A 137 -21.84 11.01 -5.13
C SER A 137 -20.63 10.32 -4.51
N LEU A 138 -20.53 8.99 -4.63
CA LEU A 138 -19.52 8.21 -3.93
C LEU A 138 -18.12 8.46 -4.51
N ALA A 139 -17.23 8.98 -3.68
CA ALA A 139 -15.83 9.24 -3.99
C ALA A 139 -14.90 8.14 -3.47
N VAL A 140 -15.22 7.51 -2.32
CA VAL A 140 -14.42 6.44 -1.71
C VAL A 140 -15.30 5.24 -1.37
N LEU A 141 -14.90 4.05 -1.82
CA LEU A 141 -15.52 2.79 -1.46
C LEU A 141 -14.50 1.82 -0.89
N ASP A 142 -14.71 1.38 0.36
CA ASP A 142 -13.87 0.42 1.05
C ASP A 142 -14.68 -0.83 1.43
N LEU A 143 -14.31 -1.97 0.85
CA LEU A 143 -14.99 -3.24 1.04
C LEU A 143 -14.01 -4.26 1.62
N ASP A 144 -14.30 -4.76 2.82
CA ASP A 144 -13.51 -5.79 3.51
C ASP A 144 -14.39 -7.01 3.85
N THR A 145 -13.86 -8.19 3.52
CA THR A 145 -14.44 -9.51 3.84
C THR A 145 -15.90 -9.71 3.43
N CYS A 146 -16.35 -9.08 2.34
CA CYS A 146 -17.72 -9.16 1.81
C CYS A 146 -17.80 -9.82 0.42
N ALA A 147 -19.02 -10.01 -0.10
CA ALA A 147 -19.26 -10.52 -1.46
C ALA A 147 -20.13 -9.54 -2.26
N VAL A 148 -19.68 -9.14 -3.45
CA VAL A 148 -20.44 -8.29 -4.37
C VAL A 148 -21.32 -9.18 -5.26
N PRO A 149 -22.65 -8.99 -5.26
CA PRO A 149 -23.53 -9.76 -6.14
C PRO A 149 -23.21 -9.55 -7.64
N ALA A 150 -23.37 -10.59 -8.45
CA ALA A 150 -23.08 -10.56 -9.89
C ALA A 150 -24.02 -9.63 -10.70
N TRP A 151 -25.20 -9.34 -10.15
CA TRP A 151 -26.22 -8.46 -10.73
C TRP A 151 -26.22 -7.08 -10.08
N SER A 152 -25.11 -6.67 -9.45
CA SER A 152 -25.02 -5.32 -8.86
C SER A 152 -25.06 -4.27 -9.95
N HIS A 153 -25.85 -3.22 -9.73
CA HIS A 153 -25.86 -2.06 -10.61
C HIS A 153 -24.66 -1.20 -10.29
N VAL A 154 -23.93 -0.75 -11.31
CA VAL A 154 -22.70 0.04 -11.16
C VAL A 154 -22.92 1.39 -11.81
N ALA A 155 -22.97 2.43 -10.99
CA ALA A 155 -23.14 3.82 -11.36
C ALA A 155 -22.40 4.69 -10.33
N CYS A 156 -21.06 4.74 -10.46
CA CYS A 156 -20.17 5.43 -9.53
C CYS A 156 -19.20 6.37 -10.29
N PRO A 157 -19.71 7.42 -10.97
CA PRO A 157 -18.90 8.30 -11.82
C PRO A 157 -17.86 9.12 -11.04
N CYS A 158 -18.18 9.49 -9.79
CA CYS A 158 -17.30 10.30 -8.96
C CYS A 158 -16.26 9.49 -8.16
N LEU A 159 -16.22 8.17 -8.34
CA LEU A 159 -15.37 7.28 -7.54
C LEU A 159 -13.89 7.55 -7.85
N ARG A 160 -13.13 7.93 -6.81
CA ARG A 160 -11.70 8.22 -6.86
C ARG A 160 -10.86 7.15 -6.19
N THR A 161 -11.42 6.46 -5.19
CA THR A 161 -10.71 5.42 -4.44
C THR A 161 -11.58 4.19 -4.26
N LEU A 162 -11.09 3.05 -4.73
CA LEU A 162 -11.70 1.75 -4.54
C LEU A 162 -10.76 0.82 -3.81
N ARG A 163 -11.15 0.35 -2.62
CA ARG A 163 -10.42 -0.64 -1.84
C ARG A 163 -11.22 -1.91 -1.69
N LEU A 164 -10.65 -3.01 -2.17
CA LEU A 164 -11.24 -4.34 -2.13
C LEU A 164 -10.29 -5.27 -1.37
N HIS A 165 -10.63 -5.58 -0.12
CA HIS A 165 -9.86 -6.48 0.74
C HIS A 165 -10.66 -7.76 1.01
N ARG A 166 -10.14 -8.91 0.57
CA ARG A 166 -10.75 -10.24 0.78
C ARG A 166 -12.19 -10.33 0.25
N VAL A 167 -12.49 -9.59 -0.81
CA VAL A 167 -13.82 -9.48 -1.41
C VAL A 167 -14.06 -10.59 -2.44
N ALA A 168 -15.26 -11.18 -2.44
CA ALA A 168 -15.71 -12.03 -3.54
C ALA A 168 -16.41 -11.16 -4.60
N ILE A 169 -15.77 -11.00 -5.77
CA ILE A 169 -16.23 -10.13 -6.86
C ILE A 169 -15.90 -10.78 -8.21
N ARG A 170 -16.84 -10.70 -9.16
CA ARG A 170 -16.64 -11.19 -10.54
C ARG A 170 -15.88 -10.17 -11.37
N GLN A 171 -15.11 -10.66 -12.34
CA GLN A 171 -14.37 -9.83 -13.29
C GLN A 171 -15.29 -8.85 -14.04
N GLU A 172 -16.48 -9.30 -14.43
CA GLU A 172 -17.51 -8.47 -15.09
C GLU A 172 -17.86 -7.21 -14.29
N ILE A 173 -17.95 -7.33 -12.96
CA ILE A 173 -18.29 -6.19 -12.09
C ILE A 173 -17.11 -5.22 -12.00
N ILE A 174 -15.87 -5.72 -11.95
CA ILE A 174 -14.68 -4.86 -11.96
C ILE A 174 -14.63 -4.07 -13.26
N ASN A 175 -14.84 -4.72 -14.40
CA ASN A 175 -14.87 -4.03 -15.70
C ASN A 175 -15.94 -2.94 -15.73
N LYS A 176 -17.14 -3.21 -15.20
CA LYS A 176 -18.20 -2.19 -15.06
C LYS A 176 -17.80 -1.03 -14.16
N ILE A 177 -17.11 -1.29 -13.05
CA ILE A 177 -16.63 -0.23 -12.15
C ILE A 177 -15.58 0.63 -12.84
N LEU A 178 -14.59 0.00 -13.50
CA LEU A 178 -13.54 0.72 -14.23
C LEU A 178 -14.09 1.53 -15.40
N ALA A 179 -15.11 1.03 -16.10
CA ALA A 179 -15.79 1.75 -17.17
C ALA A 179 -16.65 2.91 -16.65
N SER A 180 -17.30 2.76 -15.49
CA SER A 180 -18.14 3.80 -14.90
C SER A 180 -17.34 4.89 -14.18
N ALA A 181 -16.19 4.56 -13.58
CA ALA A 181 -15.42 5.46 -12.73
C ALA A 181 -14.28 6.13 -13.51
N SER A 182 -14.62 7.12 -14.33
CA SER A 182 -13.64 7.85 -15.16
C SER A 182 -12.59 8.62 -14.34
N CYS A 183 -12.89 8.95 -13.08
CA CYS A 183 -11.98 9.66 -12.17
C CYS A 183 -11.26 8.76 -11.16
N LEU A 184 -11.28 7.43 -11.34
CA LEU A 184 -10.68 6.49 -10.40
C LEU A 184 -9.16 6.67 -10.35
N ASP A 185 -8.65 7.19 -9.23
CA ASP A 185 -7.23 7.46 -9.04
C ASP A 185 -6.52 6.29 -8.34
N THR A 186 -7.18 5.68 -7.34
CA THR A 186 -6.59 4.62 -6.51
C THR A 186 -7.44 3.35 -6.54
N LEU A 187 -6.80 2.24 -6.90
CA LEU A 187 -7.38 0.90 -6.91
C LEU A 187 -6.55 -0.05 -6.05
N GLU A 188 -7.15 -0.60 -5.01
CA GLU A 188 -6.55 -1.65 -4.18
C GLU A 188 -7.36 -2.93 -4.30
N MET A 189 -6.71 -4.01 -4.70
CA MET A 189 -7.27 -5.35 -4.84
C MET A 189 -6.40 -6.34 -4.09
N VAL A 190 -6.83 -6.71 -2.89
CA VAL A 190 -6.06 -7.54 -1.97
C VAL A 190 -6.86 -8.79 -1.61
N TYR A 191 -6.38 -9.95 -2.04
CA TYR A 191 -6.98 -11.27 -1.79
C TYR A 191 -8.43 -11.41 -2.28
N CYS A 192 -8.76 -10.73 -3.38
CA CYS A 192 -10.07 -10.86 -4.02
C CYS A 192 -10.24 -12.26 -4.67
N THR A 193 -11.46 -12.79 -4.60
CA THR A 193 -11.85 -14.09 -5.19
C THR A 193 -13.00 -13.92 -6.16
N GLY A 194 -13.22 -14.88 -7.07
CA GLY A 194 -14.26 -14.78 -8.10
C GLY A 194 -13.77 -14.13 -9.40
N LEU A 195 -12.47 -13.85 -9.50
CA LEU A 195 -11.81 -13.32 -10.68
C LEU A 195 -11.59 -14.47 -11.69
N GLY A 196 -12.39 -14.48 -12.75
CA GLY A 196 -12.36 -15.44 -13.85
C GLY A 196 -13.31 -16.65 -13.69
N THR A 197 -13.79 -17.15 -14.82
CA THR A 197 -14.56 -18.38 -14.98
C THR A 197 -13.65 -19.45 -15.60
N GLY A 198 -13.57 -20.65 -15.02
CA GLY A 198 -12.79 -21.78 -15.58
C GLY A 198 -11.57 -22.20 -14.75
N SER A 199 -10.81 -23.18 -15.25
CA SER A 199 -9.75 -23.94 -14.54
C SER A 199 -8.47 -23.17 -14.19
N GLY A 200 -8.41 -21.85 -14.44
CA GLY A 200 -7.24 -21.02 -14.17
C GLY A 200 -7.50 -19.71 -13.41
N GLY A 201 -8.69 -19.10 -13.54
CA GLY A 201 -8.97 -17.76 -12.98
C GLY A 201 -8.07 -16.65 -13.56
N GLY A 202 -8.67 -15.58 -14.05
CA GLY A 202 -7.96 -14.45 -14.65
C GLY A 202 -8.43 -13.13 -14.07
N CYS A 203 -7.51 -12.18 -13.92
CA CYS A 203 -7.81 -10.81 -13.54
C CYS A 203 -7.28 -9.86 -14.61
N THR A 204 -8.17 -9.03 -15.14
CA THR A 204 -7.82 -7.99 -16.11
C THR A 204 -8.16 -6.63 -15.51
N VAL A 205 -7.23 -5.69 -15.56
CA VAL A 205 -7.44 -4.31 -15.11
C VAL A 205 -7.14 -3.39 -16.28
N GLU A 206 -8.16 -2.77 -16.85
CA GLU A 206 -8.03 -1.81 -17.95
C GLU A 206 -8.61 -0.47 -17.50
N SER A 207 -7.75 0.55 -17.41
CA SER A 207 -8.18 1.88 -16.98
C SER A 207 -7.20 2.93 -17.45
N SER A 208 -7.71 4.01 -18.03
CA SER A 208 -6.91 5.19 -18.39
C SER A 208 -6.74 6.18 -17.24
N SER A 209 -7.45 6.00 -16.12
CA SER A 209 -7.50 6.95 -15.00
C SER A 209 -6.71 6.51 -13.77
N VAL A 210 -6.58 5.20 -13.54
CA VAL A 210 -5.92 4.65 -12.33
C VAL A 210 -4.45 5.05 -12.28
N ARG A 211 -4.08 5.79 -11.23
CA ARG A 211 -2.71 6.24 -10.97
C ARG A 211 -2.01 5.41 -9.90
N ASN A 212 -2.74 4.87 -8.94
CA ASN A 212 -2.20 4.10 -7.83
C ASN A 212 -2.85 2.72 -7.79
N LEU A 213 -2.04 1.68 -7.99
CA LEU A 213 -2.51 0.30 -8.02
C LEU A 213 -1.81 -0.58 -6.98
N VAL A 214 -2.60 -1.23 -6.12
CA VAL A 214 -2.13 -2.31 -5.26
C VAL A 214 -2.83 -3.59 -5.64
N PHE A 215 -2.10 -4.54 -6.20
CA PHE A 215 -2.63 -5.84 -6.62
C PHE A 215 -1.94 -6.98 -5.86
N ARG A 216 -2.70 -7.64 -4.99
CA ARG A 216 -2.25 -8.81 -4.20
C ARG A 216 -3.23 -9.96 -4.41
N PRO A 217 -3.00 -10.86 -5.36
CA PRO A 217 -3.97 -11.89 -5.71
C PRO A 217 -3.99 -13.03 -4.68
N THR A 218 -5.04 -13.83 -4.76
CA THR A 218 -5.15 -15.09 -4.02
C THR A 218 -4.28 -16.18 -4.64
N LEU A 219 -4.05 -17.26 -3.90
CA LEU A 219 -3.20 -18.37 -4.31
C LEU A 219 -3.68 -19.11 -5.58
N LYS A 220 -4.94 -18.91 -5.98
CA LYS A 220 -5.57 -19.62 -7.10
C LYS A 220 -5.47 -18.90 -8.43
N LEU A 221 -5.09 -17.62 -8.45
CA LEU A 221 -5.11 -16.82 -9.67
C LEU A 221 -3.94 -17.20 -10.60
N ALA A 222 -4.25 -17.65 -11.82
CA ALA A 222 -3.23 -18.06 -12.79
C ALA A 222 -2.88 -16.97 -13.80
N GLN A 223 -3.80 -16.04 -14.10
CA GLN A 223 -3.60 -15.04 -15.15
C GLN A 223 -3.84 -13.63 -14.62
N THR A 224 -2.97 -12.69 -14.97
CA THR A 224 -3.10 -11.27 -14.62
C THR A 224 -2.67 -10.40 -15.78
N THR A 225 -3.52 -9.48 -16.20
CA THR A 225 -3.24 -8.48 -17.23
C THR A 225 -3.59 -7.10 -16.69
N ILE A 226 -2.64 -6.16 -16.74
CA ILE A 226 -2.84 -4.79 -16.26
C ILE A 226 -2.48 -3.82 -17.38
N ARG A 227 -3.48 -3.07 -17.82
CA ARG A 227 -3.39 -2.03 -18.84
C ARG A 227 -3.86 -0.71 -18.23
N ALA A 228 -2.92 0.00 -17.62
CA ALA A 228 -3.20 1.31 -17.05
C ALA A 228 -2.06 2.28 -17.34
N SER A 229 -2.26 3.11 -18.36
CA SER A 229 -1.23 4.02 -18.92
C SER A 229 -0.91 5.19 -17.99
N ALA A 230 -1.87 5.65 -17.18
CA ALA A 230 -1.71 6.73 -16.22
C ALA A 230 -1.11 6.29 -14.87
N LEU A 231 -0.64 5.04 -14.76
CA LEU A 231 -0.04 4.52 -13.52
C LEU A 231 1.17 5.35 -13.11
N ARG A 232 1.15 5.82 -11.85
CA ARG A 232 2.26 6.49 -11.17
C ARG A 232 2.88 5.61 -10.11
N THR A 233 2.06 4.84 -9.40
CA THR A 233 2.52 3.87 -8.42
C THR A 233 1.88 2.51 -8.66
N VAL A 234 2.69 1.46 -8.65
CA VAL A 234 2.22 0.07 -8.75
C VAL A 234 2.89 -0.79 -7.70
N THR A 235 2.06 -1.58 -7.00
CA THR A 235 2.49 -2.64 -6.11
C THR A 235 1.83 -3.93 -6.55
N LEU A 236 2.58 -4.77 -7.25
CA LEU A 236 2.11 -6.02 -7.81
C LEU A 236 2.76 -7.21 -7.12
N TYR A 237 1.93 -8.17 -6.73
CA TYR A 237 2.36 -9.49 -6.29
C TYR A 237 1.77 -10.54 -7.22
N THR A 238 2.55 -11.56 -7.55
CA THR A 238 2.03 -12.83 -8.09
C THR A 238 2.15 -13.93 -7.04
N ARG A 239 1.53 -15.09 -7.31
CA ARG A 239 1.55 -16.29 -6.46
C ARG A 239 2.01 -17.49 -7.29
N GLY A 240 2.44 -18.57 -6.65
CA GLY A 240 3.10 -19.69 -7.35
C GLY A 240 2.27 -20.45 -8.40
N LYS A 241 0.97 -20.19 -8.51
CA LYS A 241 0.12 -20.73 -9.59
C LYS A 241 0.01 -19.81 -10.81
N VAL A 242 0.71 -18.69 -10.82
CA VAL A 242 0.71 -17.76 -11.96
C VAL A 242 1.32 -18.45 -13.19
N LYS A 243 0.62 -18.36 -14.31
CA LYS A 243 1.04 -18.85 -15.63
C LYS A 243 1.20 -17.73 -16.63
N ARG A 244 0.43 -16.64 -16.48
CA ARG A 244 0.48 -15.48 -17.36
C ARG A 244 0.47 -14.18 -16.56
N LEU A 245 1.45 -13.31 -16.82
CA LEU A 245 1.48 -11.93 -16.33
C LEU A 245 1.75 -11.00 -17.51
N GLU A 246 0.88 -10.04 -17.73
CA GLU A 246 1.08 -8.98 -18.71
C GLU A 246 0.97 -7.62 -18.02
N LEU A 247 2.05 -6.85 -18.07
CA LEU A 247 2.09 -5.46 -17.65
C LEU A 247 2.30 -4.60 -18.89
N ALA A 248 1.29 -3.83 -19.25
CA ALA A 248 1.37 -2.93 -20.38
C ALA A 248 2.25 -1.70 -20.06
N PRO A 249 2.78 -1.01 -21.10
CA PRO A 249 3.52 0.25 -20.95
C PRO A 249 2.80 1.28 -20.08
N ALA A 250 3.53 1.89 -19.15
CA ALA A 250 3.03 2.94 -18.26
C ALA A 250 4.07 4.08 -18.13
N PRO A 251 4.08 5.08 -19.02
CA PRO A 251 5.14 6.09 -19.09
C PRO A 251 5.16 7.07 -17.91
N GLU A 252 4.05 7.22 -17.19
CA GLU A 252 3.96 8.08 -16.00
C GLU A 252 4.48 7.43 -14.71
N VAL A 253 4.94 6.18 -14.77
CA VAL A 253 5.27 5.41 -13.57
C VAL A 253 6.49 5.97 -12.86
N ARG A 254 6.34 6.21 -11.56
CA ARG A 254 7.38 6.74 -10.66
C ARG A 254 7.84 5.71 -9.65
N LYS A 255 6.93 4.87 -9.15
CA LYS A 255 7.23 3.87 -8.13
C LYS A 255 6.66 2.52 -8.54
N ALA A 256 7.54 1.53 -8.69
CA ALA A 256 7.16 0.17 -9.04
C ALA A 256 7.69 -0.83 -8.02
N TYR A 257 6.79 -1.58 -7.40
CA TYR A 257 7.10 -2.77 -6.63
C TYR A 257 6.52 -3.98 -7.35
N LEU A 258 7.40 -4.85 -7.86
CA LEU A 258 7.04 -6.06 -8.58
C LEU A 258 7.58 -7.27 -7.82
N HIS A 259 6.69 -8.08 -7.26
CA HIS A 259 7.03 -9.36 -6.68
C HIS A 259 6.46 -10.47 -7.56
N ILE A 260 7.34 -11.19 -8.26
CA ILE A 260 6.95 -12.37 -9.04
C ILE A 260 7.32 -13.62 -8.23
N ALA A 261 6.32 -14.42 -7.83
CA ALA A 261 6.58 -15.69 -7.16
C ALA A 261 7.15 -16.72 -8.15
N LYS A 262 7.97 -17.65 -7.63
CA LYS A 262 8.37 -18.86 -8.38
C LYS A 262 7.12 -19.60 -8.81
N ALA A 263 6.92 -19.75 -10.12
CA ALA A 263 5.82 -20.52 -10.63
C ALA A 263 6.16 -22.02 -10.57
N LEU A 264 5.11 -22.83 -10.42
CA LEU A 264 5.19 -24.28 -10.19
C LEU A 264 5.13 -25.08 -11.50
N THR A 265 5.03 -24.42 -12.65
CA THR A 265 4.72 -25.05 -13.94
C THR A 265 5.63 -24.51 -15.03
N THR A 266 6.07 -25.33 -15.96
CA THR A 266 7.04 -24.94 -17.01
C THR A 266 6.47 -24.08 -18.15
N GLN A 267 5.14 -24.07 -18.35
CA GLN A 267 4.49 -23.21 -19.34
C GLN A 267 4.09 -21.86 -18.74
N GLU A 268 5.00 -20.89 -18.84
CA GLU A 268 4.84 -19.53 -18.33
C GLU A 268 4.92 -18.52 -19.48
N SER A 269 4.08 -17.49 -19.44
CA SER A 269 4.09 -16.38 -20.38
C SER A 269 4.07 -15.06 -19.60
N PHE A 270 5.26 -14.50 -19.40
CA PHE A 270 5.42 -13.22 -18.74
C PHE A 270 5.79 -12.16 -19.77
N ARG A 271 5.10 -11.03 -19.69
CA ARG A 271 5.32 -9.82 -20.50
C ARG A 271 5.42 -8.63 -19.55
N VAL A 272 6.62 -8.38 -19.03
CA VAL A 272 6.90 -7.29 -18.06
C VAL A 272 7.83 -6.25 -18.66
N ARG A 273 8.71 -6.66 -19.58
CA ARG A 273 9.62 -5.78 -20.32
C ARG A 273 8.95 -4.49 -20.85
N PRO A 274 7.80 -4.52 -21.55
CA PRO A 274 7.18 -3.31 -22.10
C PRO A 274 6.84 -2.25 -21.04
N PHE A 275 6.49 -2.69 -19.83
CA PHE A 275 6.26 -1.80 -18.70
C PHE A 275 7.55 -1.14 -18.23
N LEU A 276 8.65 -1.90 -18.18
CA LEU A 276 9.96 -1.39 -17.75
C LEU A 276 10.59 -0.46 -18.80
N ASP A 277 10.52 -0.83 -20.09
CA ASP A 277 11.00 -0.01 -21.22
C ASP A 277 10.30 1.36 -21.27
N ALA A 278 9.02 1.43 -20.87
CA ALA A 278 8.28 2.69 -20.81
C ALA A 278 8.60 3.54 -19.56
N GLY A 279 9.29 3.00 -18.56
CA GLY A 279 9.46 3.57 -17.22
C GLY A 279 10.46 4.72 -17.10
N VAL A 280 10.48 5.67 -18.06
CA VAL A 280 11.48 6.75 -18.12
C VAL A 280 11.48 7.67 -16.88
N ARG A 281 10.34 7.78 -16.18
CA ARG A 281 10.15 8.61 -14.97
C ARG A 281 10.27 7.84 -13.65
N LEU A 282 10.76 6.60 -13.69
CA LEU A 282 10.88 5.77 -12.49
C LEU A 282 11.85 6.42 -11.49
N GLU A 283 11.35 6.70 -10.30
CA GLU A 283 12.14 7.20 -9.15
C GLU A 283 12.55 6.04 -8.23
N CYS A 284 11.70 5.01 -8.12
CA CYS A 284 11.91 3.84 -7.27
C CYS A 284 11.45 2.55 -7.95
N LEU A 285 12.36 1.58 -8.04
CA LEU A 285 12.10 0.26 -8.61
C LEU A 285 12.47 -0.82 -7.59
N THR A 286 11.53 -1.69 -7.28
CA THR A 286 11.72 -2.86 -6.42
C THR A 286 11.31 -4.13 -7.14
N LEU A 287 12.26 -5.02 -7.39
CA LEU A 287 12.10 -6.31 -8.05
C LEU A 287 12.34 -7.43 -7.02
N ARG A 288 11.33 -8.26 -6.75
CA ARG A 288 11.37 -9.32 -5.72
C ARG A 288 10.94 -10.68 -6.26
N GLY A 289 11.35 -11.73 -5.56
CA GLY A 289 11.11 -13.11 -5.99
C GLY A 289 11.85 -13.40 -7.29
N HIS A 290 11.17 -13.98 -8.27
CA HIS A 290 11.66 -14.31 -9.60
C HIS A 290 11.60 -13.14 -10.60
N ALA A 291 11.33 -11.90 -10.15
CA ALA A 291 11.22 -10.76 -11.05
C ALA A 291 12.50 -10.51 -11.86
N MET A 292 13.67 -10.64 -11.22
CA MET A 292 14.98 -10.55 -11.91
C MET A 292 15.15 -11.65 -12.95
N LYS A 293 14.83 -12.90 -12.60
CA LYS A 293 14.85 -14.04 -13.53
C LYS A 293 13.98 -13.80 -14.76
N VAL A 294 12.71 -13.42 -14.56
CA VAL A 294 11.76 -13.16 -15.67
C VAL A 294 12.29 -12.09 -16.60
N LEU A 295 12.72 -10.94 -16.06
CA LEU A 295 13.25 -9.86 -16.87
C LEU A 295 14.56 -10.27 -17.57
N SER A 296 15.45 -10.99 -16.88
CA SER A 296 16.70 -11.45 -17.49
C SER A 296 16.49 -12.35 -18.71
N SER A 297 15.39 -13.11 -18.76
CA SER A 297 14.95 -13.88 -19.94
C SER A 297 14.30 -13.01 -21.01
N GLU A 298 13.48 -12.02 -20.65
CA GLU A 298 12.89 -11.08 -21.63
C GLU A 298 13.91 -10.16 -22.32
N TYR A 299 15.10 -9.99 -21.71
CA TYR A 299 16.20 -9.17 -22.20
C TYR A 299 17.45 -9.98 -22.58
N GLU A 300 17.31 -11.29 -22.79
CA GLU A 300 18.44 -12.18 -23.09
C GLU A 300 19.20 -11.75 -24.36
N ASP A 301 18.46 -11.56 -25.45
CA ASP A 301 19.00 -11.18 -26.76
C ASP A 301 19.27 -9.68 -26.92
N ILE A 302 19.11 -8.89 -25.85
CA ILE A 302 19.18 -7.43 -25.91
C ILE A 302 20.47 -6.99 -25.23
N PRO A 303 21.45 -6.44 -25.95
CA PRO A 303 22.76 -6.11 -25.36
C PRO A 303 22.64 -5.03 -24.29
N GLU A 304 21.84 -3.99 -24.53
CA GLU A 304 21.70 -2.82 -23.65
C GLU A 304 20.22 -2.46 -23.48
N LEU A 305 19.84 -1.95 -22.30
CA LEU A 305 18.48 -1.48 -22.09
C LEU A 305 18.22 -0.24 -22.95
N THR A 306 17.07 -0.24 -23.63
CA THR A 306 16.68 0.90 -24.47
C THR A 306 16.35 2.16 -23.67
N VAL A 307 16.05 2.00 -22.38
CA VAL A 307 15.60 3.05 -21.48
C VAL A 307 16.70 3.47 -20.52
N MET A 308 16.92 4.79 -20.42
CA MET A 308 17.79 5.40 -19.41
C MET A 308 16.95 5.91 -18.25
N PHE A 309 17.13 5.35 -17.06
CA PHE A 309 16.39 5.71 -15.85
C PHE A 309 17.05 6.91 -15.14
N GLN A 310 16.96 8.09 -15.76
CA GLN A 310 17.59 9.31 -15.25
C GLN A 310 17.07 9.75 -13.88
N ASP A 311 15.79 9.47 -13.59
CA ASP A 311 15.11 9.83 -12.34
C ASP A 311 15.24 8.76 -11.25
N LEU A 312 15.78 7.58 -11.55
CA LEU A 312 15.82 6.48 -10.58
C LEU A 312 16.83 6.80 -9.48
N ARG A 313 16.33 6.84 -8.25
CA ARG A 313 17.13 7.08 -7.05
C ARG A 313 17.22 5.85 -6.17
N ILE A 314 16.21 4.98 -6.22
CA ILE A 314 16.12 3.80 -5.36
C ILE A 314 15.94 2.57 -6.24
N LEU A 315 16.91 1.66 -6.17
CA LEU A 315 16.83 0.35 -6.80
C LEU A 315 16.93 -0.72 -5.71
N SER A 316 15.94 -1.62 -5.67
CA SER A 316 16.02 -2.80 -4.84
C SER A 316 15.71 -4.07 -5.61
N VAL A 317 16.62 -5.03 -5.57
CA VAL A 317 16.52 -6.26 -6.35
C VAL A 317 16.68 -7.49 -5.46
N SER A 318 16.06 -8.58 -5.89
CA SER A 318 16.28 -9.93 -5.37
C SER A 318 16.74 -10.76 -6.54
N LEU A 319 17.94 -11.34 -6.47
CA LEU A 319 18.45 -12.21 -7.53
C LEU A 319 19.27 -13.37 -6.98
N ASP A 320 19.39 -14.41 -7.80
CA ASP A 320 20.36 -15.47 -7.62
C ASP A 320 21.72 -15.05 -8.20
N LEU A 321 22.71 -14.85 -7.34
CA LEU A 321 24.06 -14.44 -7.75
C LEU A 321 24.84 -15.58 -8.44
N SER A 322 24.36 -16.82 -8.33
CA SER A 322 24.88 -17.97 -9.10
C SER A 322 24.33 -17.98 -10.53
N SER A 323 23.27 -17.23 -10.82
CA SER A 323 22.71 -17.10 -12.17
C SER A 323 23.48 -16.03 -12.95
N ALA A 324 24.25 -16.48 -13.96
CA ALA A 324 24.95 -15.57 -14.87
C ALA A 324 23.97 -14.63 -15.60
N GLN A 325 22.80 -15.14 -16.00
CA GLN A 325 21.77 -14.35 -16.71
C GLN A 325 21.21 -13.22 -15.83
N GLU A 326 20.85 -13.52 -14.57
CA GLU A 326 20.35 -12.50 -13.64
C GLU A 326 21.43 -11.47 -13.28
N THR A 327 22.67 -11.91 -13.16
CA THR A 327 23.80 -11.04 -12.84
C THR A 327 24.15 -10.11 -14.01
N VAL A 328 24.16 -10.62 -15.25
CA VAL A 328 24.33 -9.79 -16.45
C VAL A 328 23.19 -8.79 -16.58
N PHE A 329 21.95 -9.19 -16.32
CA PHE A 329 20.80 -8.28 -16.34
C PHE A 329 20.90 -7.19 -15.26
N LEU A 330 21.41 -7.52 -14.06
CA LEU A 330 21.68 -6.53 -13.02
C LEU A 330 22.69 -5.46 -13.51
N LEU A 331 23.75 -5.87 -14.20
CA LEU A 331 24.74 -4.93 -14.75
C LEU A 331 24.09 -3.97 -15.75
N LYS A 332 23.32 -4.51 -16.72
CA LYS A 332 22.55 -3.70 -17.69
C LYS A 332 21.64 -2.68 -16.98
N LEU A 333 20.97 -3.12 -15.91
CA LEU A 333 20.08 -2.25 -15.12
C LEU A 333 20.86 -1.13 -14.42
N LEU A 334 22.00 -1.44 -13.80
CA LEU A 334 22.85 -0.47 -13.10
C LEU A 334 23.49 0.54 -14.07
N GLU A 335 23.94 0.10 -15.25
CA GLU A 335 24.43 0.96 -16.35
C GLU A 335 23.37 1.99 -16.76
N SER A 336 22.09 1.59 -16.74
CA SER A 336 20.97 2.43 -17.13
C SER A 336 20.46 3.38 -16.03
N CYS A 337 21.11 3.39 -14.85
CA CYS A 337 20.68 4.17 -13.68
C CYS A 337 21.76 5.17 -13.23
N PRO A 338 22.07 6.23 -14.00
CA PRO A 338 23.23 7.09 -13.76
C PRO A 338 23.20 7.83 -12.42
N ASN A 339 22.01 8.08 -11.87
CA ASN A 339 21.80 8.91 -10.68
C ASN A 339 21.35 8.10 -9.45
N LEU A 340 21.65 6.79 -9.43
CA LEU A 340 21.23 5.90 -8.35
C LEU A 340 21.83 6.32 -7.00
N GLN A 341 20.98 6.49 -5.98
CA GLN A 341 21.41 6.92 -4.64
C GLN A 341 21.34 5.78 -3.61
N LYS A 342 20.34 4.91 -3.73
CA LYS A 342 20.10 3.81 -2.80
C LYS A 342 20.02 2.50 -3.58
N PHE A 343 20.91 1.58 -3.27
CA PHE A 343 20.92 0.25 -3.86
C PHE A 343 20.73 -0.82 -2.78
N SER A 344 19.76 -1.70 -2.97
CA SER A 344 19.42 -2.75 -2.02
C SER A 344 19.36 -4.12 -2.69
N LEU A 345 20.34 -4.96 -2.42
CA LEU A 345 20.47 -6.31 -2.93
C LEU A 345 19.95 -7.34 -1.90
N LEU A 346 19.12 -8.27 -2.33
CA LEU A 346 18.74 -9.47 -1.58
C LEU A 346 19.26 -10.69 -2.35
N ALA A 347 20.19 -11.44 -1.77
CA ALA A 347 20.65 -12.69 -2.35
C ALA A 347 19.58 -13.77 -2.18
N ALA A 348 19.12 -14.34 -3.30
CA ALA A 348 18.16 -15.43 -3.35
C ALA A 348 18.86 -16.68 -3.92
N GLY A 349 19.40 -17.55 -3.09
CA GLY A 349 20.10 -18.75 -3.55
C GLY A 349 20.39 -19.74 -2.43
N THR A 350 20.43 -21.03 -2.79
CA THR A 350 20.81 -22.16 -1.91
C THR A 350 22.25 -22.54 -2.19
N ASP A 351 23.03 -22.74 -1.11
CA ASP A 351 24.43 -23.19 -0.87
C ASP A 351 25.29 -23.91 -1.94
N ASN A 352 24.92 -23.96 -3.23
CA ASN A 352 25.74 -24.59 -4.26
C ASN A 352 26.81 -23.64 -4.81
N ASP A 353 27.92 -23.58 -4.09
CA ASP A 353 29.15 -22.84 -4.45
C ASP A 353 29.84 -23.35 -5.74
N LYS A 354 29.37 -24.45 -6.34
CA LYS A 354 30.07 -25.13 -7.45
C LYS A 354 30.05 -24.40 -8.80
N TYR A 355 29.19 -23.39 -8.99
CA TYR A 355 29.00 -22.73 -10.30
C TYR A 355 28.88 -21.21 -10.21
N LEU A 356 29.64 -20.55 -9.34
CA LEU A 356 29.68 -19.08 -9.32
C LEU A 356 30.43 -18.57 -10.56
N PRO A 357 29.88 -17.59 -11.31
CA PRO A 357 30.60 -16.99 -12.42
C PRO A 357 31.87 -16.27 -11.92
N PRO A 358 32.97 -16.28 -12.71
CA PRO A 358 34.20 -15.59 -12.34
C PRO A 358 33.95 -14.08 -12.22
N PHE A 359 34.31 -13.49 -11.07
CA PHE A 359 34.07 -12.08 -10.79
C PHE A 359 34.89 -11.13 -11.67
N THR A 360 36.03 -11.59 -12.21
CA THR A 360 36.96 -10.77 -13.00
C THR A 360 36.28 -10.04 -14.16
N GLY A 361 35.49 -10.73 -14.98
CA GLY A 361 34.77 -10.09 -16.09
C GLY A 361 33.65 -9.14 -15.64
N HIS A 362 33.05 -9.38 -14.48
CA HIS A 362 32.05 -8.47 -13.92
C HIS A 362 32.68 -7.24 -13.27
N LYS A 363 33.89 -7.36 -12.72
CA LYS A 363 34.61 -6.26 -12.08
C LYS A 363 34.89 -5.12 -13.04
N GLU A 364 35.30 -5.43 -14.27
CA GLU A 364 35.57 -4.43 -15.31
C GLU A 364 34.30 -3.68 -15.69
N LYS A 365 33.18 -4.40 -15.88
CA LYS A 365 31.87 -3.78 -16.11
C LYS A 365 31.38 -2.96 -14.93
N LEU A 366 31.54 -3.46 -13.70
CA LEU A 366 31.18 -2.71 -12.51
C LEU A 366 31.99 -1.41 -12.38
N ALA A 367 33.26 -1.41 -12.83
CA ALA A 367 34.11 -0.23 -12.82
C ALA A 367 33.69 0.83 -13.84
N SER A 368 33.09 0.44 -14.98
CA SER A 368 32.54 1.39 -15.95
C SER A 368 31.22 2.03 -15.52
N ILE A 369 30.52 1.45 -14.53
CA ILE A 369 29.24 1.97 -14.03
C ILE A 369 29.46 3.18 -13.12
N SER A 370 29.18 4.36 -13.66
CA SER A 370 29.39 5.64 -12.98
C SER A 370 28.56 5.81 -11.70
N CYS A 371 27.35 5.24 -11.63
CA CYS A 371 26.46 5.45 -10.47
C CYS A 371 27.02 4.83 -9.19
N LEU A 372 27.74 3.70 -9.29
CA LEU A 372 28.35 3.01 -8.15
C LEU A 372 29.48 3.81 -7.51
N THR A 373 30.14 4.67 -8.29
CA THR A 373 31.29 5.47 -7.83
C THR A 373 30.90 6.92 -7.50
N THR A 374 29.98 7.52 -8.25
CA THR A 374 29.71 8.97 -8.23
C THR A 374 28.41 9.37 -7.54
N SER A 375 27.41 8.51 -7.43
CA SER A 375 26.07 8.87 -6.93
C SER A 375 25.57 8.02 -5.76
N LEU A 376 26.05 6.78 -5.63
CA LEU A 376 25.59 5.84 -4.60
C LEU A 376 25.91 6.35 -3.18
N VAL A 377 24.86 6.52 -2.37
CA VAL A 377 24.93 7.02 -0.99
C VAL A 377 24.67 5.91 0.02
N GLU A 378 23.70 5.05 -0.25
CA GLU A 378 23.29 3.97 0.65
C GLU A 378 23.30 2.63 -0.07
N PHE A 379 24.01 1.65 0.50
CA PHE A 379 24.00 0.28 0.03
C PHE A 379 23.45 -0.65 1.11
N LYS A 380 22.54 -1.54 0.73
CA LYS A 380 22.01 -2.57 1.62
C LYS A 380 22.16 -3.94 1.01
N PHE A 381 22.76 -4.86 1.73
CA PHE A 381 22.90 -6.26 1.34
C PHE A 381 22.15 -7.14 2.34
N ARG A 382 21.10 -7.81 1.87
CA ARG A 382 20.32 -8.77 2.66
C ARG A 382 20.65 -10.21 2.27
N GLY A 383 20.77 -11.07 3.28
CA GLY A 383 21.15 -12.47 3.08
C GLY A 383 22.60 -12.64 2.65
N PHE A 384 23.49 -11.74 3.10
CA PHE A 384 24.90 -11.77 2.73
C PHE A 384 25.58 -13.02 3.29
N ARG A 385 26.22 -13.77 2.40
CA ARG A 385 27.10 -14.90 2.74
C ARG A 385 28.50 -14.54 2.22
N PRO A 386 29.57 -14.66 3.02
CA PRO A 386 30.92 -14.24 2.63
C PRO A 386 31.60 -15.17 1.60
N GLN A 387 30.84 -15.67 0.63
CA GLN A 387 31.31 -16.37 -0.56
C GLN A 387 32.16 -15.44 -1.43
N GLN A 388 33.03 -16.03 -2.25
CA GLN A 388 34.01 -15.29 -3.04
C GLN A 388 33.39 -14.15 -3.85
N TYR A 389 32.33 -14.43 -4.63
CA TYR A 389 31.65 -13.41 -5.44
C TYR A 389 31.04 -12.28 -4.60
N GLN A 390 30.28 -12.61 -3.55
CA GLN A 390 29.61 -11.61 -2.69
C GLN A 390 30.64 -10.75 -1.94
N LYS A 391 31.72 -11.38 -1.47
CA LYS A 391 32.86 -10.72 -0.83
C LYS A 391 33.51 -9.73 -1.78
N GLU A 392 33.85 -10.15 -3.00
CA GLU A 392 34.49 -9.28 -3.98
C GLU A 392 33.58 -8.11 -4.38
N LEU A 393 32.28 -8.33 -4.56
CA LEU A 393 31.30 -7.27 -4.81
C LEU A 393 31.25 -6.25 -3.65
N MET A 394 31.21 -6.73 -2.41
CA MET A 394 31.19 -5.86 -1.22
C MET A 394 32.47 -5.02 -1.13
N VAL A 395 33.63 -5.66 -1.30
CA VAL A 395 34.94 -4.98 -1.28
C VAL A 395 35.02 -3.94 -2.40
N PHE A 396 34.55 -4.27 -3.60
CA PHE A 396 34.48 -3.33 -4.71
C PHE A 396 33.63 -2.09 -4.36
N LEU A 397 32.41 -2.27 -3.85
CA LEU A 397 31.53 -1.14 -3.50
C LEU A 397 32.12 -0.27 -2.38
N LEU A 398 32.73 -0.89 -1.37
CA LEU A 398 33.38 -0.16 -0.28
C LEU A 398 34.60 0.64 -0.75
N THR A 399 35.38 0.11 -1.70
CA THR A 399 36.59 0.77 -2.20
C THR A 399 36.29 1.86 -3.23
N GLN A 400 35.31 1.65 -4.11
CA GLN A 400 35.02 2.54 -5.23
C GLN A 400 33.94 3.60 -4.93
N GLY A 401 33.09 3.36 -3.93
CA GLY A 401 32.00 4.25 -3.56
C GLY A 401 32.49 5.53 -2.86
N LYS A 402 32.73 6.60 -3.63
CA LYS A 402 33.22 7.90 -3.12
C LYS A 402 32.19 8.61 -2.25
N LYS A 403 30.90 8.56 -2.63
CA LYS A 403 29.78 9.19 -1.89
C LYS A 403 29.04 8.24 -0.95
N LEU A 404 29.55 7.01 -0.78
CA LEU A 404 28.90 5.99 0.03
C LEU A 404 28.97 6.39 1.52
N LYS A 405 27.82 6.76 2.08
CA LYS A 405 27.64 7.19 3.46
C LYS A 405 27.12 6.10 4.37
N LYS A 406 26.38 5.13 3.84
CA LYS A 406 25.74 4.11 4.66
C LYS A 406 25.78 2.74 4.02
N VAL A 407 26.22 1.76 4.79
CA VAL A 407 26.23 0.35 4.38
C VAL A 407 25.52 -0.49 5.42
N GLU A 408 24.44 -1.16 5.01
CA GLU A 408 23.70 -2.10 5.85
C GLU A 408 23.90 -3.53 5.35
N VAL A 409 24.36 -4.43 6.21
CA VAL A 409 24.54 -5.85 5.87
C VAL A 409 23.76 -6.71 6.84
N GLU A 410 22.92 -7.58 6.31
CA GLU A 410 22.19 -8.61 7.05
C GLU A 410 22.77 -9.98 6.70
N PHE A 411 23.20 -10.72 7.73
CA PHE A 411 23.91 -11.99 7.61
C PHE A 411 23.60 -12.93 8.80
N GLU A 412 23.95 -14.22 8.65
CA GLU A 412 23.78 -15.23 9.69
C GLU A 412 24.81 -15.09 10.81
N LYS A 413 24.43 -15.37 12.07
CA LYS A 413 25.28 -15.15 13.27
C LYS A 413 26.69 -15.73 13.16
N GLY A 414 26.82 -16.94 12.60
CA GLY A 414 28.11 -17.65 12.48
C GLY A 414 29.12 -16.98 11.55
N GLN A 415 28.67 -16.04 10.69
CA GLN A 415 29.52 -15.37 9.70
C GLN A 415 30.06 -14.02 10.18
N ALA A 416 29.82 -13.64 11.44
CA ALA A 416 30.11 -12.30 11.95
C ALA A 416 31.57 -11.86 11.78
N ASP A 417 32.54 -12.74 12.04
CA ASP A 417 33.95 -12.35 11.99
C ASP A 417 34.45 -12.22 10.54
N ALA A 418 33.97 -13.08 9.64
CA ALA A 418 34.23 -12.93 8.21
C ALA A 418 33.64 -11.62 7.67
N VAL A 419 32.40 -11.30 8.04
CA VAL A 419 31.75 -10.04 7.65
C VAL A 419 32.50 -8.83 8.21
N LYS A 420 32.90 -8.85 9.49
CA LYS A 420 33.72 -7.77 10.10
C LYS A 420 35.02 -7.54 9.33
N LYS A 421 35.71 -8.62 8.92
CA LYS A 421 36.97 -8.55 8.15
C LYS A 421 36.77 -7.97 6.76
N ILE A 422 35.64 -8.27 6.10
CA ILE A 422 35.29 -7.68 4.80
C ILE A 422 34.97 -6.19 4.95
N LEU A 423 34.19 -5.85 5.98
CA LEU A 423 33.77 -4.48 6.23
C LEU A 423 34.91 -3.57 6.73
N SER A 424 35.99 -4.13 7.30
CA SER A 424 37.16 -3.36 7.74
C SER A 424 37.99 -2.78 6.59
N VAL A 425 37.69 -3.13 5.34
CA VAL A 425 38.34 -2.55 4.15
C VAL A 425 38.17 -1.04 4.08
N LYS A 426 37.02 -0.51 4.53
CA LYS A 426 36.79 0.92 4.68
C LYS A 426 36.48 1.22 6.15
N ARG A 427 37.36 2.00 6.81
CA ARG A 427 37.14 2.42 8.20
C ARG A 427 35.86 3.25 8.29
N ALA A 428 34.89 2.77 9.07
CA ALA A 428 33.65 3.49 9.35
C ALA A 428 33.75 4.16 10.73
N PRO A 429 33.46 5.47 10.85
CA PRO A 429 33.46 6.17 12.13
C PRO A 429 32.37 5.65 13.08
N ILE A 430 31.22 5.22 12.56
CA ILE A 430 30.13 4.68 13.37
C ILE A 430 29.77 3.28 12.88
N LYS A 431 29.77 2.32 13.82
CA LYS A 431 29.40 0.93 13.58
C LYS A 431 28.34 0.48 14.58
N THR A 432 27.13 0.31 14.10
CA THR A 432 26.02 -0.20 14.91
C THR A 432 25.79 -1.67 14.58
N THR A 433 25.73 -2.52 15.61
CA THR A 433 25.41 -3.94 15.46
C THR A 433 24.11 -4.21 16.19
N SER A 434 23.15 -4.87 15.53
CA SER A 434 21.92 -5.32 16.18
C SER A 434 21.56 -6.73 15.73
N SER A 435 20.87 -7.47 16.59
CA SER A 435 20.33 -8.78 16.27
C SER A 435 18.80 -8.71 16.31
N LYS A 436 18.15 -9.21 15.25
CA LYS A 436 16.69 -9.35 15.19
C LYS A 436 16.35 -10.68 14.54
N TYR A 437 15.48 -11.46 15.20
CA TYR A 437 14.91 -12.71 14.68
C TYR A 437 15.95 -13.69 14.10
N GLY A 438 17.06 -13.92 14.83
CA GLY A 438 18.11 -14.86 14.42
C GLY A 438 19.11 -14.33 13.38
N SER A 439 18.81 -13.21 12.72
CA SER A 439 19.70 -12.52 11.78
C SER A 439 20.49 -11.41 12.48
N HIS A 440 21.75 -11.22 12.06
CA HIS A 440 22.61 -10.14 12.53
C HIS A 440 22.64 -9.03 11.48
N TYR A 441 22.52 -7.80 11.95
CA TYR A 441 22.58 -6.60 11.14
C TYR A 441 23.80 -5.79 11.57
N MET A 442 24.65 -5.45 10.60
CA MET A 442 25.69 -4.45 10.77
C MET A 442 25.36 -3.23 9.93
N VAL A 443 25.39 -2.07 10.56
CA VAL A 443 25.25 -0.77 9.91
C VAL A 443 26.55 -0.01 10.08
N LEU A 444 27.12 0.43 8.97
CA LEU A 444 28.29 1.28 8.91
C LEU A 444 27.84 2.64 8.38
N ASP A 445 28.06 3.68 9.18
CA ASP A 445 27.86 5.06 8.74
C ASP A 445 29.23 5.72 8.55
N TYR A 446 29.44 6.20 7.35
CA TYR A 446 30.58 6.98 6.86
C TYR A 446 30.07 8.42 6.74
N SER A 447 30.38 9.23 7.76
CA SER A 447 29.98 10.64 7.92
C SER A 447 30.09 11.47 6.64
#